data_AF-A0A3S3PI62-F1
#
_entry.id   AF-A0A3S3PI62-F1
#
_cell.length_a   1.000
_cell.length_b   1.000
_cell.length_c   1.000
_cell.angle_alpha   90.00
_cell.angle_beta   90.00
_cell.angle_gamma   90.00
#
_symmetry.space_group_name_H-M   'P 1'
#
loop_
_entity.id
_entity.type
_entity.pdbx_description
1 polymer ?
#
loop_
_entity_poly.entity_id
_entity_poly.type
_entity_poly.pdbx_seq_one_letter_code
_entity_poly.pdbx_strand_id
1 'polypeptide(L)'
;MKFCNSLHGGLNKLAELLDVERVGVCHQAGSDSLLTSCTFRKLKESFFNGSTEKYAGVLYGLGVDNEKILGLLMYELGYQMFLGLGNH
;
A
#
# COMPACT_ATOMS: atom_id res chain seq x y z
N MET A 1 -9.78 -8.98 -16.59
CA MET A 1 -8.61 -8.11 -16.42
C MET A 1 -7.58 -8.89 -15.61
N LYS A 2 -6.44 -9.27 -16.20
CA LYS A 2 -5.36 -9.94 -15.45
C LYS A 2 -4.66 -8.85 -14.63
N PHE A 3 -5.10 -8.70 -13.39
CA PHE A 3 -4.51 -7.75 -12.43
C PHE A 3 -3.02 -8.07 -12.30
N CYS A 4 -2.19 -7.13 -12.76
CA CYS A 4 -0.73 -7.10 -12.75
C CYS A 4 -0.05 -8.40 -12.28
N ASN A 5 0.28 -9.29 -13.24
CA ASN A 5 0.88 -10.61 -12.98
C ASN A 5 2.24 -10.57 -12.25
N SER A 6 2.79 -9.38 -11.97
CA SER A 6 4.08 -9.18 -11.31
C SER A 6 3.98 -8.33 -10.04
N LEU A 7 2.79 -7.84 -9.69
CA LEU A 7 2.60 -6.89 -8.61
C LEU A 7 1.99 -7.59 -7.39
N HIS A 8 2.81 -8.44 -6.78
CA HIS A 8 2.44 -9.27 -5.62
C HIS A 8 3.59 -9.27 -4.60
N GLY A 9 3.24 -9.44 -3.32
CA GLY A 9 4.20 -9.44 -2.21
C GLY A 9 3.94 -8.31 -1.20
N GLY A 10 4.82 -8.20 -0.21
CA GLY A 10 4.74 -7.15 0.82
C GLY A 10 5.18 -5.76 0.33
N LEU A 11 4.98 -4.76 1.18
CA LEU A 11 5.24 -3.34 0.89
C LEU A 11 6.63 -3.07 0.28
N ASN A 12 7.70 -3.65 0.85
CA ASN A 12 9.06 -3.44 0.35
C ASN A 12 9.25 -3.92 -1.10
N LYS A 13 8.65 -5.08 -1.45
CA LYS A 13 8.76 -5.59 -2.81
C LYS A 13 7.99 -4.72 -3.80
N LEU A 14 6.85 -4.21 -3.36
CA LEU A 14 6.05 -3.30 -4.16
C LEU A 14 6.76 -1.96 -4.40
N ALA A 15 7.43 -1.42 -3.37
CA ALA A 15 8.25 -0.23 -3.47
C ALA A 15 9.41 -0.43 -4.46
N GLU A 16 10.11 -1.55 -4.39
CA GLU A 16 11.18 -1.91 -5.34
C GLU A 16 10.67 -1.97 -6.79
N LEU A 17 9.53 -2.63 -7.04
CA LEU A 17 8.92 -2.74 -8.37
C LEU A 17 8.46 -1.39 -8.94
N LEU A 18 8.10 -0.45 -8.07
CA LEU A 18 7.66 0.90 -8.44
C LEU A 18 8.79 1.94 -8.33
N ASP A 19 10.03 1.49 -8.08
CA ASP A 19 11.20 2.35 -7.93
C ASP A 19 11.02 3.45 -6.86
N VAL A 20 10.40 3.08 -5.73
CA VAL A 20 10.22 3.96 -4.58
C VAL A 20 11.27 3.65 -3.54
N GLU A 21 12.11 4.62 -3.24
CA GLU A 21 13.12 4.52 -2.20
C GLU A 21 12.50 4.68 -0.80
N ARG A 22 12.99 3.88 0.15
CA ARG A 22 12.63 3.99 1.56
C ARG A 22 13.44 5.08 2.25
N VAL A 23 12.74 5.91 3.03
CA VAL A 23 13.37 6.88 3.94
C VAL A 23 13.13 6.42 5.38
N GLY A 24 14.22 6.18 6.10
CA GLY A 24 14.20 5.68 7.48
C GLY A 24 14.33 4.16 7.60
N VAL A 25 14.22 3.65 8.82
CA VAL A 25 14.46 2.23 9.12
C VAL A 25 13.21 1.39 8.79
N CYS A 26 13.39 0.19 8.24
CA CYS A 26 12.28 -0.74 7.99
C CYS A 26 11.63 -1.19 9.31
N HIS A 27 10.33 -1.49 9.28
CA HIS A 27 9.55 -1.93 10.45
C HIS A 27 9.34 -0.84 11.52
N GLN A 28 9.58 0.42 11.16
CA GLN A 28 9.15 1.58 11.96
C GLN A 28 7.91 2.18 11.34
N ALA A 29 6.86 2.40 12.15
CA ALA A 29 5.57 2.91 11.70
C ALA A 29 5.68 4.18 10.84
N GLY A 30 6.57 5.12 11.20
CA GLY A 30 6.79 6.36 10.43
C GLY A 30 7.38 6.11 9.05
N SER A 31 8.47 5.33 8.98
CA SER A 31 9.14 4.95 7.73
C SER A 31 8.24 4.12 6.82
N ASP A 32 7.51 3.16 7.39
CA ASP A 32 6.57 2.31 6.65
C ASP A 32 5.36 3.10 6.14
N SER A 33 4.81 4.03 6.93
CA SER A 33 3.70 4.88 6.49
C SER A 33 4.11 5.78 5.32
N LEU A 34 5.30 6.38 5.39
CA LEU A 34 5.84 7.20 4.30
C LEU A 34 6.06 6.37 3.03
N LEU A 35 6.70 5.21 3.15
CA LEU A 35 6.92 4.30 2.03
C LEU A 35 5.59 3.87 1.40
N THR A 36 4.60 3.55 2.22
CA THR A 36 3.26 3.14 1.78
C THR A 36 2.56 4.25 1.00
N SER A 37 2.58 5.49 1.50
CA SER A 37 1.99 6.64 0.81
C SER A 37 2.64 6.91 -0.54
N CYS A 38 3.98 6.91 -0.59
CA CYS A 38 4.73 7.12 -1.84
C CYS A 38 4.46 6.00 -2.87
N THR A 39 4.43 4.75 -2.41
CA THR A 39 4.14 3.57 -3.22
C THR A 39 2.72 3.62 -3.78
N PHE A 40 1.73 3.96 -2.95
CA PHE A 40 0.33 4.13 -3.38
C PHE A 40 0.19 5.22 -4.45
N ARG A 41 0.86 6.37 -4.28
CA ARG A 41 0.78 7.47 -5.25
C ARG A 41 1.32 7.04 -6.62
N LYS A 42 2.50 6.42 -6.67
CA LYS A 42 3.04 5.89 -7.93
C LYS A 42 2.14 4.81 -8.54
N LEU A 43 1.59 3.91 -7.72
CA LEU A 43 0.66 2.89 -8.17
C LEU A 43 -0.59 3.52 -8.83
N LYS A 44 -1.19 4.50 -8.16
CA LYS A 44 -2.38 5.23 -8.61
C LYS A 44 -2.15 5.92 -9.97
N GLU A 45 -1.01 6.58 -10.11
CA GLU A 45 -0.62 7.28 -11.34
C GLU A 45 -0.35 6.28 -12.48
N SER A 46 0.43 5.23 -12.22
CA SER A 46 0.91 4.30 -13.27
C SER A 46 -0.11 3.25 -13.72
N PHE A 47 -1.00 2.79 -12.83
CA PHE A 47 -1.89 1.65 -13.13
C PHE A 47 -3.38 1.96 -13.09
N PHE A 48 -3.77 3.06 -12.43
CA PHE A 48 -5.18 3.38 -12.18
C PHE A 48 -5.63 4.68 -12.84
N ASN A 49 -4.77 5.33 -13.63
CA ASN A 49 -5.05 6.62 -14.27
C ASN A 49 -5.63 7.66 -13.30
N GLY A 50 -5.25 7.61 -12.02
CA GLY A 50 -5.75 8.51 -11.00
C GLY A 50 -7.12 8.16 -10.37
N SER A 51 -7.83 7.12 -10.82
CA SER A 51 -9.13 6.73 -10.25
C SER A 51 -9.02 5.48 -9.36
N THR A 52 -9.32 5.63 -8.07
CA THR A 52 -9.26 4.54 -7.09
C THR A 52 -10.57 4.36 -6.30
N GLU A 53 -11.64 5.03 -6.72
CA GLU A 53 -12.92 5.10 -5.99
C GLU A 53 -13.57 3.72 -5.81
N LYS A 54 -13.46 2.85 -6.83
CA LYS A 54 -13.98 1.48 -6.78
C LYS A 54 -13.34 0.58 -5.71
N TYR A 55 -12.22 1.01 -5.15
CA TYR A 55 -11.49 0.27 -4.10
C TYR A 55 -11.63 0.89 -2.72
N ALA A 56 -12.35 2.01 -2.59
CA ALA A 56 -12.51 2.68 -1.31
C ALA A 56 -13.22 1.76 -0.31
N GLY A 57 -12.66 1.62 0.89
CA GLY A 57 -13.19 0.73 1.94
C GLY A 57 -12.94 -0.76 1.72
N VAL A 58 -12.26 -1.16 0.64
CA VAL A 58 -11.91 -2.56 0.38
C VAL A 58 -10.62 -2.91 1.12
N LEU A 59 -10.71 -3.86 2.04
CA LEU A 59 -9.58 -4.38 2.81
C LEU A 59 -9.14 -5.74 2.30
N TYR A 60 -7.82 -5.97 2.21
CA TYR A 60 -7.29 -7.22 1.71
C TYR A 60 -7.68 -8.39 2.63
N GLY A 61 -8.22 -9.46 2.05
CA GLY A 61 -8.69 -10.64 2.78
C GLY A 61 -10.04 -10.48 3.50
N LEU A 62 -10.68 -9.30 3.42
CA LEU A 62 -11.96 -9.02 4.10
C LEU A 62 -13.01 -8.35 3.19
N GLY A 63 -12.62 -7.77 2.06
CA GLY A 63 -13.54 -7.22 1.07
C GLY A 63 -14.31 -8.29 0.29
N VAL A 64 -15.54 -7.97 -0.11
CA VAL A 64 -16.45 -8.85 -0.88
C VAL A 64 -15.92 -9.08 -2.31
N ASP A 65 -15.07 -8.18 -2.81
CA ASP A 65 -14.39 -8.29 -4.10
C ASP A 65 -12.91 -8.64 -3.92
N ASN A 66 -12.48 -9.69 -4.62
CA ASN A 66 -11.14 -10.29 -4.63
C ASN A 66 -10.04 -9.37 -5.23
N GLU A 67 -10.07 -8.06 -4.97
CA GLU A 67 -9.11 -7.11 -5.52
C GLU A 67 -7.90 -6.97 -4.57
N LYS A 68 -6.82 -7.68 -4.95
CA LYS A 68 -5.73 -8.13 -4.06
C LYS A 68 -4.68 -7.08 -3.70
N ILE A 69 -4.64 -5.91 -4.34
CA ILE A 69 -3.46 -5.01 -4.25
C ILE A 69 -3.72 -3.78 -3.38
N LEU A 70 -4.88 -3.13 -3.52
CA LEU A 70 -5.12 -1.89 -2.80
C LEU A 70 -5.40 -2.11 -1.31
N GLY A 71 -6.07 -3.22 -0.98
CA GLY A 71 -6.38 -3.56 0.39
C GLY A 71 -5.15 -3.84 1.26
N LEU A 72 -4.03 -4.29 0.67
CA LEU A 72 -2.77 -4.55 1.38
C LEU A 72 -2.08 -3.25 1.75
N LEU A 73 -2.03 -2.29 0.82
CA LEU A 73 -1.52 -0.94 1.08
C LEU A 73 -2.40 -0.21 2.11
N MET A 74 -3.73 -0.32 2.02
CA MET A 74 -4.64 0.34 2.98
C MET A 74 -4.63 -0.32 4.37
N TYR A 75 -4.49 -1.66 4.47
CA TYR A 75 -4.32 -2.35 5.75
C TYR A 75 -3.04 -1.91 6.46
N GLU A 76 -1.92 -1.84 5.73
CA GLU A 76 -0.67 -1.36 6.28
C GLU A 76 -0.73 0.14 6.64
N LEU A 77 -1.39 0.99 5.84
CA LEU A 77 -1.66 2.38 6.23
C LEU A 77 -2.44 2.47 7.54
N GLY A 78 -3.48 1.66 7.70
CA GLY A 78 -4.32 1.65 8.91
C GLY A 78 -3.57 1.11 10.14
N TYR A 79 -2.84 0.00 9.98
CA TYR A 79 -2.14 -0.65 11.09
C TYR A 79 -0.94 0.18 11.56
N GLN A 80 -0.13 0.71 10.65
CA GLN A 80 1.05 1.51 11.00
C GLN A 80 0.67 2.89 11.55
N MET A 81 -0.38 3.53 11.02
CA MET A 81 -0.87 4.81 11.55
C MET A 81 -1.51 4.67 12.94
N PHE A 82 -2.18 3.54 13.21
CA PHE A 82 -2.79 3.26 14.52
C PHE A 82 -1.75 2.89 15.59
N LEU A 83 -0.69 2.15 15.22
CA LEU A 83 0.41 1.81 16.14
C LEU A 83 1.40 2.97 16.36
N GLY A 84 1.49 3.94 15.43
CA GLY A 84 2.34 5.12 15.57
C GLY A 84 1.86 6.17 16.57
N LEU A 85 0.63 6.05 17.10
CA LEU A 85 0.06 6.98 18.09
C LEU A 85 0.33 6.59 19.55
N GLY A 86 1.04 5.50 19.80
CA GLY A 86 1.28 4.96 21.14
C GLY A 86 2.74 4.92 21.54
N ASN A 87 3.44 6.05 21.59
CA ASN A 87 4.65 6.22 22.43
C ASN A 87 4.81 7.70 22.77
N HIS A 88 4.19 8.11 23.87
CA HIS A 88 4.61 9.27 24.67
C HIS A 88 5.22 8.74 25.96
#